data_AF-A0A964NHZ5-F1
#
_entry.id   AF-A0A964NHZ5-F1
#
_cell.length_a   1.000
_cell.length_b   1.000
_cell.length_c   1.000
_cell.angle_alpha   90.00
_cell.angle_beta   90.00
_cell.angle_gamma   90.00
#
_symmetry.space_group_name_H-M   'P 1'
#
loop_
_entity.id
_entity.type
_entity.pdbx_description
1 polymer ?
#
loop_
_entity_poly.entity_id
_entity_poly.type
_entity_poly.pdbx_seq_one_letter_code
_entity_poly.pdbx_strand_id
1 'polypeptide(L)'
;MSEAEQSPVDDFRQAFCRARQALIHELGAETYDQGEVLYRCSACGAATVLRDAFAGREVSGPIERFLVELTERWLKVRQSLDAKMCTRCQATGPLRALRAFYGHYLAEVGFDFGVDLEFIDETARVVSTWRMDARARVFRLRPPQSELDFHAQTGTYFDLRAGWRSLYSTFAEPDSRGDTVLSEVQSGYVIGVRTGVPGDENPERRHDPHLEHLISRFDQRTFDCVEFIGHTRAAPLPFHGDLAEEWLGPAWGPVSRGEVEIFVLADASEFLSCVEDLGSRRGIAVEWVSPSDDIHVAFHLEGLRLEANFSYPLMRTLHTGRTFYQGAKTFYGPLLDALEDAADILEKVQKNLGDYGVEVVDELVMRITAPAPDDTTEIGRWNLMTLAGRMAFQGSEGEAALLRLLGYDTKSGTFKKPEISLDRCLLCDAPARVGKVLRPKSLKGLDRENVVAVELGEHVVYYTLECPAHSAPIPPGRGRDVRVLEAAWSHGLDESTALLLETRTLTLPKGPAHLLVGYEFAAMVLETERLVALCRAASLMLTGKINVYAFHADAIVVSATPLDGQDRGAARNASLEAVAPRYPTRTWPLDVARPVDLNVEPRGRVERPS
;
A
#
# COMPACT_ATOMS: atom_id res chain seq x y z
N MET A 1 -2.58 -33.28 -27.12
CA MET A 1 -2.50 -32.18 -28.09
C MET A 1 -1.87 -32.70 -29.38
N SER A 2 -2.45 -32.36 -30.53
CA SER A 2 -1.83 -32.67 -31.83
C SER A 2 -0.68 -31.69 -32.15
N GLU A 3 0.27 -32.04 -33.03
CA GLU A 3 1.36 -31.14 -33.45
C GLU A 3 0.83 -29.79 -33.99
N ALA A 4 -0.38 -29.78 -34.59
CA ALA A 4 -1.06 -28.58 -35.08
C ALA A 4 -1.57 -27.63 -33.97
N GLU A 5 -1.62 -28.08 -32.70
CA GLU A 5 -2.03 -27.28 -31.54
C GLU A 5 -0.84 -26.73 -30.73
N GLN A 6 0.36 -27.28 -30.90
CA GLN A 6 1.56 -26.86 -30.15
C GLN A 6 2.11 -25.51 -30.63
N SER A 7 2.18 -25.28 -31.94
CA SER A 7 2.75 -24.04 -32.50
C SER A 7 2.04 -22.74 -32.00
N PRO A 8 0.70 -22.64 -31.99
CA PRO A 8 0.03 -21.44 -31.47
C PRO A 8 0.22 -21.21 -29.97
N VAL A 9 0.37 -22.27 -29.19
CA VAL A 9 0.59 -22.20 -27.73
C VAL A 9 2.01 -21.73 -27.43
N ASP A 10 3.00 -22.21 -28.18
CA ASP A 10 4.38 -21.78 -28.02
C ASP A 10 4.57 -20.33 -28.47
N ASP A 11 3.92 -19.91 -29.57
CA ASP A 11 3.89 -18.49 -30.00
C ASP A 11 3.23 -17.60 -28.93
N PHE A 12 2.13 -18.07 -28.34
CA PHE A 12 1.46 -17.38 -27.23
C PHE A 12 2.35 -17.26 -25.99
N ARG A 13 3.04 -18.34 -25.59
CA ARG A 13 4.00 -18.31 -24.48
C ARG A 13 5.13 -17.32 -24.75
N GLN A 14 5.73 -17.35 -25.93
CA GLN A 14 6.80 -16.42 -26.30
C GLN A 14 6.31 -14.97 -26.30
N ALA A 15 5.10 -14.70 -26.78
CA ALA A 15 4.50 -13.38 -26.73
C ALA A 15 4.28 -12.91 -25.29
N PHE A 16 3.78 -13.79 -24.41
CA PHE A 16 3.63 -13.51 -22.98
C PHE A 16 4.98 -13.19 -22.31
N CYS A 17 6.00 -14.03 -22.51
CA CYS A 17 7.33 -13.80 -21.93
C CYS A 17 7.94 -12.47 -22.41
N ARG A 18 7.79 -12.12 -23.70
CA ARG A 18 8.26 -10.82 -24.22
C ARG A 18 7.53 -9.64 -23.60
N ALA A 19 6.20 -9.74 -23.43
CA ALA A 19 5.41 -8.71 -22.77
C ALA A 19 5.82 -8.54 -21.30
N ARG A 20 5.99 -9.66 -20.57
CA ARG A 20 6.50 -9.67 -19.19
C ARG A 20 7.89 -9.07 -19.08
N GLN A 21 8.80 -9.43 -19.98
CA GLN A 21 10.14 -8.86 -20.00
C GLN A 21 10.12 -7.34 -20.17
N ALA A 22 9.29 -6.84 -21.09
CA ALA A 22 9.13 -5.41 -21.29
C ALA A 22 8.61 -4.72 -20.01
N LEU A 23 7.57 -5.28 -19.38
CA LEU A 23 7.03 -4.77 -18.12
C LEU A 23 8.07 -4.77 -16.99
N ILE A 24 8.85 -5.84 -16.84
CA ILE A 24 9.88 -5.92 -15.80
C ILE A 24 11.01 -4.94 -16.05
N HIS A 25 11.40 -4.77 -17.32
CA HIS A 25 12.40 -3.78 -17.69
C HIS A 25 11.93 -2.35 -17.41
N GLU A 26 10.65 -2.07 -17.68
CA GLU A 26 10.03 -0.76 -17.48
C GLU A 26 9.78 -0.46 -16.00
N LEU A 27 9.18 -1.41 -15.26
CA LEU A 27 8.64 -1.19 -13.92
C LEU A 27 9.51 -1.78 -12.79
N GLY A 28 10.34 -2.80 -13.03
CA GLY A 28 11.17 -3.42 -11.99
C GLY A 28 10.34 -3.95 -10.81
N ALA A 29 10.67 -3.56 -9.57
CA ALA A 29 9.92 -3.95 -8.36
C ALA A 29 8.45 -3.45 -8.34
N GLU A 30 8.11 -2.49 -9.19
CA GLU A 30 6.74 -1.99 -9.37
C GLU A 30 5.90 -2.89 -10.29
N THR A 31 6.52 -3.87 -10.94
CA THR A 31 5.84 -4.80 -11.86
C THR A 31 4.64 -5.44 -11.18
N TYR A 32 3.46 -5.26 -11.78
CA TYR A 32 2.24 -5.90 -11.35
C TYR A 32 2.12 -7.32 -11.92
N ASP A 33 1.29 -8.13 -11.28
CA ASP A 33 1.02 -9.48 -11.73
C ASP A 33 0.14 -9.46 -12.97
N GLN A 34 0.42 -10.33 -13.93
CA GLN A 34 -0.28 -10.37 -15.21
C GLN A 34 -0.73 -11.79 -15.54
N GLY A 35 -2.01 -11.91 -15.92
CA GLY A 35 -2.58 -13.13 -16.45
C GLY A 35 -2.96 -12.98 -17.92
N GLU A 36 -2.69 -13.99 -18.74
CA GLU A 36 -3.20 -14.06 -20.12
C GLU A 36 -3.87 -15.41 -20.38
N VAL A 37 -5.03 -15.39 -21.04
CA VAL A 37 -5.77 -16.60 -21.45
C VAL A 37 -5.92 -16.63 -22.96
N LEU A 38 -5.47 -17.73 -23.57
CA LEU A 38 -5.61 -18.02 -24.99
C LEU A 38 -6.93 -18.75 -25.25
N TYR A 39 -7.77 -18.14 -26.06
CA TYR A 39 -9.01 -18.70 -26.58
C TYR A 39 -8.89 -19.07 -28.05
N ARG A 40 -9.64 -20.07 -28.50
CA ARG A 40 -9.69 -20.46 -29.91
C ARG A 40 -11.12 -20.57 -30.43
N CYS A 41 -11.35 -20.01 -31.62
CA CYS A 41 -12.59 -20.18 -32.34
C CYS A 41 -12.72 -21.61 -32.85
N SER A 42 -13.81 -22.29 -32.49
CA SER A 42 -14.11 -23.65 -32.93
C SER A 42 -14.33 -23.78 -34.44
N ALA A 43 -14.79 -22.71 -35.11
CA ALA A 43 -15.11 -22.73 -36.55
C ALA A 43 -13.90 -22.49 -37.46
N CYS A 44 -13.06 -21.49 -37.16
CA CYS A 44 -11.94 -21.11 -38.03
C CYS A 44 -10.55 -21.23 -37.38
N GLY A 45 -10.49 -21.62 -36.11
CA GLY A 45 -9.24 -21.77 -35.37
C GLY A 45 -8.54 -20.45 -35.01
N ALA A 46 -9.15 -19.28 -35.23
CA ALA A 46 -8.59 -17.98 -34.85
C ALA A 46 -8.35 -17.90 -33.33
N ALA A 47 -7.19 -17.36 -32.94
CA ALA A 47 -6.80 -17.15 -31.56
C ALA A 47 -7.23 -15.76 -31.07
N THR A 48 -7.73 -15.71 -29.84
CA THR A 48 -8.02 -14.46 -29.10
C THR A 48 -7.31 -14.55 -27.75
N VAL A 49 -6.63 -13.49 -27.34
CA VAL A 49 -5.99 -13.42 -26.02
C VAL A 49 -6.75 -12.42 -25.15
N LEU A 50 -7.16 -12.84 -23.96
CA LEU A 50 -7.63 -11.95 -22.90
C LEU A 50 -6.47 -11.68 -21.95
N ARG A 51 -6.24 -10.42 -21.58
CA ARG A 51 -5.22 -10.01 -20.62
C ARG A 51 -5.89 -9.47 -19.37
N ASP A 52 -5.41 -9.91 -18.22
CA ASP A 52 -5.78 -9.41 -16.90
C ASP A 52 -4.54 -8.81 -16.22
N ALA A 53 -4.73 -7.64 -15.60
CA ALA A 53 -3.73 -7.02 -14.73
C ALA A 53 -4.22 -7.10 -13.28
N PHE A 54 -3.34 -7.47 -12.37
CA PHE A 54 -3.61 -7.58 -10.95
C PHE A 54 -2.83 -6.49 -10.21
N ALA A 55 -3.31 -5.25 -10.30
CA ALA A 55 -2.67 -4.10 -9.65
C ALA A 55 -3.01 -4.03 -8.16
N GLY A 56 -2.00 -3.70 -7.34
CA GLY A 56 -2.19 -3.35 -5.92
C GLY A 56 -2.57 -4.49 -4.98
N ARG A 57 -2.56 -5.75 -5.44
CA ARG A 57 -2.80 -6.92 -4.59
C ARG A 57 -1.47 -7.52 -4.15
N GLU A 58 -1.14 -7.38 -2.87
CA GLU A 58 -0.11 -8.22 -2.26
C GLU A 58 -0.60 -9.67 -2.33
N VAL A 59 0.15 -10.53 -3.01
CA VAL A 59 -0.18 -11.95 -3.00
C VAL A 59 0.05 -12.44 -1.58
N SER A 60 -1.02 -12.93 -0.95
CA SER A 60 -1.00 -13.33 0.45
C SER A 60 -1.43 -14.78 0.60
N GLY A 61 -0.73 -15.47 1.49
CA GLY A 61 -0.91 -16.89 1.72
C GLY A 61 0.16 -17.74 1.02
N PRO A 62 0.31 -18.98 1.49
CA PRO A 62 1.35 -19.87 1.02
C PRO A 62 1.14 -20.24 -0.46
N ILE A 63 2.25 -20.52 -1.16
CA ILE A 63 2.26 -20.80 -2.60
C ILE A 63 1.27 -21.89 -3.03
N GLU A 64 1.10 -22.96 -2.24
CA GLU A 64 0.17 -24.04 -2.58
C GLU A 64 -1.29 -23.56 -2.62
N ARG A 65 -1.66 -22.67 -1.70
CA ARG A 65 -3.00 -22.06 -1.69
C ARG A 65 -3.15 -21.10 -2.87
N PHE A 66 -2.13 -20.31 -3.15
CA PHE A 66 -2.14 -19.41 -4.30
C PHE A 66 -2.36 -20.16 -5.62
N LEU A 67 -1.65 -21.26 -5.85
CA LEU A 67 -1.81 -22.07 -7.07
C LEU A 67 -3.23 -22.66 -7.20
N VAL A 68 -3.85 -23.05 -6.09
CA VAL A 68 -5.27 -23.47 -6.06
C VAL A 68 -6.21 -22.31 -6.35
N GLU A 69 -6.00 -21.13 -5.76
CA GLU A 69 -6.82 -19.95 -6.07
C GLU A 69 -6.68 -19.54 -7.55
N LEU A 70 -5.49 -19.68 -8.13
CA LEU A 70 -5.24 -19.38 -9.53
C LEU A 70 -6.02 -20.32 -10.47
N THR A 71 -6.09 -21.62 -10.17
CA THR A 71 -6.85 -22.58 -10.97
C THR A 71 -8.36 -22.50 -10.71
N GLU A 72 -8.78 -22.52 -9.44
CA GLU A 72 -10.18 -22.66 -9.05
C GLU A 72 -10.98 -21.36 -9.10
N ARG A 73 -10.33 -20.20 -8.89
CA ARG A 73 -11.00 -18.90 -8.90
C ARG A 73 -10.69 -18.10 -10.15
N TRP A 74 -9.42 -17.92 -10.51
CA TRP A 74 -9.06 -17.06 -11.64
C TRP A 74 -9.32 -17.75 -12.99
N LEU A 75 -8.74 -18.93 -13.21
CA LEU A 75 -8.85 -19.60 -14.51
C LEU A 75 -10.24 -20.19 -14.74
N LYS A 76 -10.88 -20.78 -13.72
CA LYS A 76 -12.20 -21.40 -13.84
C LYS A 76 -13.27 -20.47 -14.42
N VAL A 77 -13.32 -19.21 -13.97
CA VAL A 77 -14.28 -18.21 -14.50
C VAL A 77 -13.97 -17.77 -15.93
N ARG A 78 -12.81 -18.17 -16.47
CA ARG A 78 -12.31 -17.87 -17.82
C ARG A 78 -12.38 -19.08 -18.75
N GLN A 79 -13.02 -20.19 -18.35
CA GLN A 79 -13.15 -21.41 -19.17
C GLN A 79 -13.72 -21.16 -20.56
N SER A 80 -14.65 -20.22 -20.67
CA SER A 80 -15.19 -19.73 -21.94
C SER A 80 -15.24 -18.21 -21.96
N LEU A 81 -15.00 -17.64 -23.12
CA LEU A 81 -15.23 -16.23 -23.39
C LEU A 81 -16.52 -16.11 -24.20
N ASP A 82 -17.52 -15.44 -23.63
CA ASP A 82 -18.81 -15.16 -24.26
C ASP A 82 -18.66 -14.06 -25.32
N ALA A 83 -17.97 -14.39 -26.42
CA ALA A 83 -17.89 -13.54 -27.59
C ALA A 83 -19.19 -13.64 -28.38
N LYS A 84 -19.84 -12.50 -28.65
CA LYS A 84 -21.04 -12.47 -29.52
C LYS A 84 -20.75 -13.01 -30.92
N MET A 85 -19.52 -12.83 -31.40
CA MET A 85 -19.11 -13.19 -32.76
C MET A 85 -17.58 -13.25 -32.89
N CYS A 86 -17.05 -14.27 -33.57
CA CYS A 86 -15.63 -14.34 -33.91
C CYS A 86 -15.25 -13.23 -34.90
N THR A 87 -14.28 -12.39 -34.53
CA THR A 87 -13.85 -11.24 -35.36
C THR A 87 -13.30 -11.62 -36.74
N ARG A 88 -12.84 -12.88 -36.92
CA ARG A 88 -12.27 -13.36 -38.20
C ARG A 88 -13.30 -14.02 -39.12
N CYS A 89 -14.13 -14.93 -38.61
CA CYS A 89 -15.03 -15.76 -39.42
C CYS A 89 -16.52 -15.49 -39.17
N GLN A 90 -16.85 -14.58 -38.26
CA GLN A 90 -18.21 -14.22 -37.87
C GLN A 90 -19.05 -15.37 -37.28
N ALA A 91 -18.44 -16.51 -36.94
CA ALA A 91 -19.11 -17.58 -36.23
C ALA A 91 -19.56 -17.10 -34.84
N THR A 92 -20.78 -17.46 -34.45
CA THR A 92 -21.37 -17.16 -33.14
C THR A 92 -21.13 -18.33 -32.18
N GLY A 93 -20.93 -18.02 -30.90
CA GLY A 93 -20.74 -19.02 -29.85
C GLY A 93 -19.51 -18.74 -28.98
N PRO A 94 -19.43 -19.40 -27.80
CA PRO A 94 -18.36 -19.17 -26.84
C PRO A 94 -17.01 -19.63 -27.41
N LEU A 95 -15.96 -18.85 -27.15
CA LEU A 95 -14.59 -19.26 -27.42
C LEU A 95 -14.09 -20.06 -26.22
N ARG A 96 -13.55 -21.26 -26.45
CA ARG A 96 -13.02 -22.11 -25.37
C ARG A 96 -11.59 -21.72 -25.04
N ALA A 97 -11.26 -21.62 -23.76
CA ALA A 97 -9.90 -21.44 -23.29
C ALA A 97 -9.05 -22.70 -23.57
N LEU A 98 -7.85 -22.49 -24.10
CA LEU A 98 -6.87 -23.55 -24.38
C LEU A 98 -5.76 -23.58 -23.34
N ARG A 99 -5.17 -22.42 -23.05
CA ARG A 99 -3.98 -22.26 -22.22
C ARG A 99 -4.09 -20.94 -21.47
N ALA A 100 -3.52 -20.86 -20.28
CA ALA A 100 -3.34 -19.59 -19.60
C ALA A 100 -1.91 -19.49 -19.02
N PHE A 101 -1.42 -18.26 -18.95
CA PHE A 101 -0.17 -17.92 -18.31
C PHE A 101 -0.41 -16.88 -17.24
N TYR A 102 0.30 -17.02 -16.13
CA TYR A 102 0.37 -16.04 -15.06
C TYR A 102 1.83 -15.69 -14.80
N GLY A 103 2.14 -14.44 -14.52
CA GLY A 103 3.48 -13.97 -14.16
C GLY A 103 3.42 -13.10 -12.92
N HIS A 104 4.35 -13.36 -12.00
CA HIS A 104 4.55 -12.65 -10.73
C HIS A 104 6.03 -12.34 -10.57
N TYR A 105 6.37 -11.06 -10.48
CA TYR A 105 7.76 -10.64 -10.39
C TYR A 105 8.25 -10.67 -8.94
N LEU A 106 9.30 -11.45 -8.69
CA LEU A 106 9.97 -11.55 -7.38
C LEU A 106 11.19 -10.63 -7.40
N ALA A 107 11.03 -9.44 -6.85
CA ALA A 107 12.09 -8.43 -6.82
C ALA A 107 13.29 -8.88 -5.97
N GLU A 108 13.03 -9.65 -4.92
CA GLU A 108 14.02 -10.21 -3.97
C GLU A 108 15.13 -11.01 -4.67
N VAL A 109 14.80 -11.61 -5.81
CA VAL A 109 15.68 -12.50 -6.58
C VAL A 109 15.79 -12.07 -8.05
N GLY A 110 15.19 -10.94 -8.43
CA GLY A 110 15.32 -10.32 -9.75
C GLY A 110 14.78 -11.14 -10.91
N PHE A 111 13.72 -11.94 -10.72
CA PHE A 111 13.13 -12.74 -11.80
C PHE A 111 11.61 -12.85 -11.72
N ASP A 112 10.98 -13.19 -12.86
CA ASP A 112 9.55 -13.45 -12.96
C ASP A 112 9.24 -14.92 -12.68
N PHE A 113 8.42 -15.20 -11.66
CA PHE A 113 7.82 -16.51 -11.45
C PHE A 113 6.56 -16.64 -12.30
N GLY A 114 6.57 -17.59 -13.22
CA GLY A 114 5.48 -17.83 -14.13
C GLY A 114 4.80 -19.18 -13.91
N VAL A 115 3.48 -19.20 -14.11
CA VAL A 115 2.64 -20.40 -14.01
C VAL A 115 1.96 -20.65 -15.35
N ASP A 116 2.13 -21.86 -15.86
CA ASP A 116 1.51 -22.37 -17.08
C ASP A 116 0.32 -23.26 -16.70
N LEU A 117 -0.86 -22.92 -17.21
CA LEU A 117 -2.13 -23.53 -16.85
C LEU A 117 -2.89 -24.04 -18.09
N GLU A 118 -3.67 -25.10 -17.91
CA GLU A 118 -4.45 -25.74 -18.97
C GLU A 118 -5.78 -26.27 -18.41
N PHE A 119 -6.80 -26.36 -19.28
CA PHE A 119 -8.01 -27.12 -19.00
C PHE A 119 -7.91 -28.55 -19.55
N ILE A 120 -7.96 -29.55 -18.67
CA ILE A 120 -8.20 -30.95 -19.04
C ILE A 120 -9.57 -31.36 -18.53
N ASP A 121 -10.43 -31.82 -19.44
CA ASP A 121 -11.76 -32.33 -19.11
C ASP A 121 -12.52 -31.39 -18.15
N GLU A 122 -12.56 -30.09 -18.52
CA GLU A 122 -13.19 -28.99 -17.75
C GLU A 122 -12.53 -28.64 -16.41
N THR A 123 -11.43 -29.32 -16.05
CA THR A 123 -10.66 -29.06 -14.85
C THR A 123 -9.43 -28.22 -15.17
N ALA A 124 -9.30 -27.06 -14.51
CA ALA A 124 -8.11 -26.21 -14.58
C ALA A 124 -6.97 -26.84 -13.76
N ARG A 125 -5.76 -26.92 -14.34
CA ARG A 125 -4.57 -27.45 -13.66
C ARG A 125 -3.31 -26.65 -13.98
N VAL A 126 -2.36 -26.69 -13.05
CA VAL A 126 -0.98 -26.22 -13.28
C VAL A 126 -0.22 -27.28 -14.06
N VAL A 127 0.30 -26.92 -15.22
CA VAL A 127 1.07 -27.81 -16.11
C VAL A 127 2.57 -27.72 -15.80
N SER A 128 3.05 -26.50 -15.57
CA SER A 128 4.43 -26.23 -15.20
C SER A 128 4.57 -24.85 -14.60
N THR A 129 5.65 -24.65 -13.88
CA THR A 129 6.11 -23.33 -13.45
C THR A 129 7.43 -23.02 -14.14
N TRP A 130 7.79 -21.74 -14.18
CA TRP A 130 9.05 -21.30 -14.74
C TRP A 130 9.54 -20.05 -14.02
N ARG A 131 10.85 -19.81 -14.10
CA ARG A 131 11.46 -18.53 -13.74
C ARG A 131 12.05 -17.87 -14.98
N MET A 132 11.85 -16.57 -15.14
CA MET A 132 12.42 -15.79 -16.21
C MET A 132 13.31 -14.69 -15.64
N ASP A 133 14.62 -14.76 -15.89
CA ASP A 133 15.55 -13.72 -15.44
C ASP A 133 15.39 -12.42 -16.24
N ALA A 134 16.04 -11.34 -15.79
CA ALA A 134 16.04 -10.04 -16.48
C ALA A 134 16.58 -10.09 -17.93
N ARG A 135 17.25 -11.18 -18.33
CA ARG A 135 17.75 -11.41 -19.71
C ARG A 135 16.75 -12.24 -20.55
N ALA A 136 15.54 -12.45 -20.04
CA ALA A 136 14.50 -13.32 -20.60
C ALA A 136 14.90 -14.78 -20.80
N ARG A 137 15.86 -15.28 -20.02
CA ARG A 137 16.14 -16.72 -19.99
C ARG A 137 15.11 -17.40 -19.11
N VAL A 138 14.34 -18.31 -19.71
CA VAL A 138 13.29 -19.07 -19.04
C VAL A 138 13.84 -20.42 -18.59
N PHE A 139 13.72 -20.72 -17.31
CA PHE A 139 14.04 -22.02 -16.73
C PHE A 139 12.78 -22.67 -16.17
N ARG A 140 12.51 -23.92 -16.57
CA ARG A 140 11.37 -24.66 -16.06
C ARG A 140 11.62 -25.09 -14.62
N LEU A 141 10.63 -24.86 -13.77
CA LEU A 141 10.59 -25.30 -12.38
C LEU A 141 9.56 -26.42 -12.22
N ARG A 142 9.65 -27.16 -11.12
CA ARG A 142 8.56 -28.06 -10.72
C ARG A 142 7.49 -27.21 -10.01
N PRO A 143 6.20 -27.49 -10.20
CA PRO A 143 5.17 -26.85 -9.40
C PRO A 143 5.46 -27.08 -7.91
N PRO A 144 5.67 -26.02 -7.13
CA PRO A 144 6.03 -26.12 -5.73
C PRO A 144 4.88 -26.74 -4.91
N GLN A 145 5.22 -27.60 -3.96
CA GLN A 145 4.23 -28.25 -3.08
C GLN A 145 4.07 -27.56 -1.72
N SER A 146 5.02 -26.70 -1.37
CA SER A 146 5.03 -25.93 -0.14
C SER A 146 5.89 -24.68 -0.29
N GLU A 147 5.76 -23.78 0.67
CA GLU A 147 6.57 -22.57 0.78
C GLU A 147 8.09 -22.87 0.88
N LEU A 148 8.48 -23.97 1.54
CA LEU A 148 9.89 -24.41 1.61
C LEU A 148 10.39 -24.98 0.27
N ASP A 149 9.54 -25.71 -0.45
CA ASP A 149 9.88 -26.24 -1.78
C ASP A 149 10.02 -25.09 -2.80
N PHE A 150 9.19 -24.06 -2.68
CA PHE A 150 9.36 -22.84 -3.45
C PHE A 150 10.70 -22.17 -3.13
N HIS A 151 10.98 -21.90 -1.85
CA HIS A 151 12.24 -21.30 -1.40
C HIS A 151 13.47 -22.06 -1.88
N ALA A 152 13.46 -23.39 -1.79
CA ALA A 152 14.57 -24.22 -2.28
C ALA A 152 14.80 -24.10 -3.81
N GLN A 153 13.77 -23.77 -4.59
CA GLN A 153 13.84 -23.62 -6.05
C GLN A 153 14.16 -22.18 -6.49
N THR A 154 13.77 -21.19 -5.70
CA THR A 154 13.80 -19.76 -6.09
C THR A 154 14.85 -18.96 -5.33
N GLY A 155 15.23 -19.37 -4.13
CA GLY A 155 16.09 -18.62 -3.21
C GLY A 155 15.35 -17.57 -2.37
N THR A 156 14.03 -17.50 -2.45
CA THR A 156 13.20 -16.59 -1.65
C THR A 156 11.82 -17.19 -1.38
N TYR A 157 11.06 -16.58 -0.47
CA TYR A 157 9.69 -17.01 -0.18
C TYR A 157 8.70 -16.32 -1.12
N PHE A 158 7.64 -17.04 -1.51
CA PHE A 158 6.51 -16.45 -2.22
C PHE A 158 5.68 -15.58 -1.27
N ASP A 159 5.48 -16.05 -0.05
CA ASP A 159 4.93 -15.31 1.09
C ASP A 159 5.82 -15.55 2.31
N LEU A 160 6.59 -14.54 2.72
CA LEU A 160 7.50 -14.65 3.86
C LEU A 160 6.78 -15.00 5.17
N ARG A 161 5.52 -14.60 5.35
CA ARG A 161 4.73 -14.96 6.53
C ARG A 161 4.40 -16.46 6.54
N ALA A 162 4.18 -17.06 5.38
CA ALA A 162 4.13 -18.51 5.25
C ALA A 162 5.52 -19.13 5.51
N GLY A 163 6.59 -18.52 5.02
CA GLY A 163 7.98 -18.92 5.26
C GLY A 163 8.32 -19.05 6.75
N TRP A 164 7.95 -18.06 7.57
CA TRP A 164 8.09 -18.10 9.03
C TRP A 164 7.40 -19.31 9.69
N ARG A 165 6.16 -19.60 9.29
CA ARG A 165 5.40 -20.74 9.81
C ARG A 165 6.03 -22.06 9.40
N SER A 166 6.54 -22.14 8.18
CA SER A 166 7.27 -23.31 7.71
C SER A 166 8.59 -23.50 8.46
N LEU A 167 9.35 -22.43 8.68
CA LEU A 167 10.61 -22.46 9.43
C LEU A 167 10.40 -22.95 10.88
N TYR A 168 9.35 -22.44 11.54
CA TYR A 168 8.95 -22.91 12.86
C TYR A 168 8.55 -24.39 12.84
N SER A 169 7.82 -24.83 11.82
CA SER A 169 7.41 -26.23 11.68
C SER A 169 8.62 -27.16 11.57
N THR A 170 9.64 -26.77 10.80
CA THR A 170 10.93 -27.48 10.71
C THR A 170 11.66 -27.54 12.05
N PHE A 171 11.70 -26.43 12.80
CA PHE A 171 12.27 -26.39 14.15
C PHE A 171 11.51 -27.30 15.13
N ALA A 172 10.18 -27.42 15.00
CA ALA A 172 9.35 -28.21 15.89
C ALA A 172 9.49 -29.74 15.69
N GLU A 173 10.07 -30.18 14.56
CA GLU A 173 10.35 -31.58 14.26
C GLU A 173 11.29 -32.20 15.31
N PRO A 174 11.03 -33.44 15.77
CA PRO A 174 11.78 -34.06 16.86
C PRO A 174 13.30 -34.09 16.65
N ASP A 175 13.73 -34.27 15.40
CA ASP A 175 15.14 -34.39 15.02
C ASP A 175 15.86 -33.03 14.96
N SER A 176 15.11 -31.92 14.95
CA SER A 176 15.60 -30.54 14.91
C SER A 176 15.49 -29.82 16.25
N ARG A 177 14.85 -30.45 17.26
CA ARG A 177 14.60 -29.83 18.57
C ARG A 177 15.89 -29.62 19.34
N GLY A 178 16.26 -28.36 19.53
CA GLY A 178 17.44 -27.92 20.28
C GLY A 178 18.47 -27.20 19.42
N ASP A 179 18.35 -27.30 18.09
CA ASP A 179 19.20 -26.59 17.14
C ASP A 179 18.54 -25.29 16.66
N THR A 180 19.37 -24.30 16.33
CA THR A 180 18.90 -23.06 15.69
C THR A 180 18.64 -23.33 14.20
N VAL A 181 17.42 -23.07 13.74
CA VAL A 181 17.02 -23.21 12.34
C VAL A 181 16.98 -21.83 11.69
N LEU A 182 17.56 -21.71 10.50
CA LEU A 182 17.74 -20.44 9.79
C LEU A 182 17.34 -20.56 8.34
N SER A 183 16.91 -19.44 7.77
CA SER A 183 16.69 -19.33 6.33
C SER A 183 16.97 -17.92 5.83
N GLU A 184 17.72 -17.82 4.73
CA GLU A 184 17.94 -16.56 4.02
C GLU A 184 16.71 -16.24 3.16
N VAL A 185 16.13 -15.06 3.35
CA VAL A 185 14.96 -14.58 2.60
C VAL A 185 15.40 -13.93 1.30
N GLN A 186 16.47 -13.14 1.39
CA GLN A 186 17.15 -12.43 0.32
C GLN A 186 18.54 -12.01 0.84
N SER A 187 19.38 -11.44 -0.03
CA SER A 187 20.69 -10.88 0.38
C SER A 187 20.52 -9.94 1.58
N GLY A 188 21.32 -10.16 2.63
CA GLY A 188 21.30 -9.35 3.85
C GLY A 188 20.02 -9.46 4.69
N TYR A 189 19.18 -10.48 4.48
CA TYR A 189 18.00 -10.71 5.33
C TYR A 189 17.81 -12.20 5.63
N VAL A 190 18.06 -12.57 6.88
CA VAL A 190 17.92 -13.93 7.40
C VAL A 190 16.88 -13.97 8.51
N ILE A 191 16.02 -14.98 8.48
CA ILE A 191 15.07 -15.31 9.53
C ILE A 191 15.52 -16.55 10.30
N GLY A 192 15.26 -16.59 11.60
CA GLY A 192 15.73 -17.63 12.49
C GLY A 192 14.75 -18.03 13.57
N VAL A 193 14.80 -19.30 13.96
CA VAL A 193 14.05 -19.88 15.07
C VAL A 193 15.01 -20.67 15.95
N ARG A 194 14.96 -20.45 17.26
CA ARG A 194 15.73 -21.22 18.26
C ARG A 194 14.93 -21.49 19.52
N THR A 195 15.47 -22.35 20.37
CA THR A 195 14.91 -22.57 21.70
C THR A 195 14.97 -21.29 22.54
N GLY A 196 13.83 -20.92 23.12
CA GLY A 196 13.73 -19.79 24.03
C GLY A 196 14.04 -20.17 25.48
N VAL A 197 14.29 -19.17 26.32
CA VAL A 197 14.39 -19.34 27.77
C VAL A 197 13.23 -18.57 28.43
N PRO A 198 12.18 -19.25 28.90
CA PRO A 198 11.03 -18.58 29.50
C PRO A 198 11.43 -17.67 30.67
N GLY A 199 11.06 -16.39 30.58
CA GLY A 199 11.40 -15.37 31.58
C GLY A 199 12.73 -14.65 31.36
N ASP A 200 13.47 -14.96 30.30
CA ASP A 200 14.61 -14.14 29.86
C ASP A 200 14.12 -12.79 29.33
N GLU A 201 14.65 -11.70 29.87
CA GLU A 201 14.27 -10.34 29.50
C GLU A 201 15.10 -9.78 28.33
N ASN A 202 16.25 -10.38 28.00
CA ASN A 202 17.18 -9.87 26.97
C ASN A 202 17.80 -11.03 26.15
N PRO A 203 17.02 -11.76 25.35
CA PRO A 203 17.51 -12.90 24.55
C PRO A 203 18.65 -12.54 23.58
N GLU A 204 18.71 -11.27 23.14
CA GLU A 204 19.77 -10.73 22.29
C GLU A 204 21.14 -10.68 22.97
N ARG A 205 21.18 -10.70 24.31
CA ARG A 205 22.43 -10.70 25.10
C ARG A 205 22.90 -12.10 25.45
N ARG A 206 22.12 -13.12 25.11
CA ARG A 206 22.47 -14.51 25.41
C ARG A 206 23.61 -14.96 24.53
N HIS A 207 24.66 -15.49 25.16
CA HIS A 207 25.75 -16.12 24.45
C HIS A 207 25.22 -17.35 23.71
N ASP A 208 25.37 -17.35 22.40
CA ASP A 208 24.89 -18.41 21.51
C ASP A 208 25.97 -18.64 20.47
N PRO A 209 26.87 -19.62 20.69
CA PRO A 209 28.02 -19.83 19.80
C PRO A 209 27.63 -20.08 18.34
N HIS A 210 26.42 -20.60 18.07
CA HIS A 210 25.96 -20.81 16.70
C HIS A 210 25.53 -19.49 16.06
N LEU A 211 24.71 -18.71 16.75
CA LEU A 211 24.32 -17.37 16.30
C LEU A 211 25.52 -16.43 16.22
N GLU A 212 26.42 -16.46 17.20
CA GLU A 212 27.69 -15.73 17.22
C GLU A 212 28.61 -16.19 16.09
N HIS A 213 28.71 -17.50 15.82
CA HIS A 213 29.49 -17.99 14.70
C HIS A 213 28.94 -17.46 13.38
N LEU A 214 27.62 -17.40 13.23
CA LEU A 214 26.98 -16.76 12.07
C LEU A 214 27.30 -15.28 12.04
N ILE A 215 26.99 -14.53 13.09
CA ILE A 215 27.36 -13.11 13.24
C ILE A 215 28.85 -12.89 12.94
N SER A 216 29.74 -13.80 13.34
CA SER A 216 31.20 -13.71 13.16
C SER A 216 31.71 -14.13 11.78
N ARG A 217 30.93 -14.90 11.01
CA ARG A 217 31.20 -15.16 9.59
C ARG A 217 31.03 -13.91 8.74
N PHE A 218 30.38 -12.91 9.30
CA PHE A 218 30.16 -11.62 8.69
C PHE A 218 31.24 -10.65 9.18
N ASP A 219 31.87 -9.94 8.24
CA ASP A 219 32.60 -8.71 8.57
C ASP A 219 31.58 -7.77 9.24
N GLN A 220 31.99 -6.87 10.14
CA GLN A 220 31.09 -6.00 10.94
C GLN A 220 30.17 -5.05 10.11
N ARG A 221 30.04 -5.29 8.80
CA ARG A 221 29.44 -4.44 7.78
C ARG A 221 28.27 -5.07 7.00
N THR A 222 27.88 -6.34 7.21
CA THR A 222 26.81 -6.97 6.39
C THR A 222 25.54 -7.35 7.14
N PHE A 223 25.49 -7.28 8.46
CA PHE A 223 24.24 -7.36 9.21
C PHE A 223 24.43 -6.45 10.43
N ASP A 224 23.69 -5.35 10.47
CA ASP A 224 23.79 -4.33 11.52
C ASP A 224 22.60 -4.35 12.48
N CYS A 225 21.59 -5.16 12.18
CA CYS A 225 20.34 -5.26 12.92
C CYS A 225 20.08 -6.72 13.33
N VAL A 226 19.89 -6.97 14.62
CA VAL A 226 19.42 -8.25 15.18
C VAL A 226 18.17 -7.98 15.99
N GLU A 227 17.03 -8.51 15.54
CA GLU A 227 15.73 -8.20 16.14
C GLU A 227 14.95 -9.44 16.49
N PHE A 228 14.50 -9.52 17.75
CA PHE A 228 13.65 -10.61 18.22
C PHE A 228 12.19 -10.27 17.96
N ILE A 229 11.51 -11.13 17.21
CA ILE A 229 10.14 -10.88 16.81
C ILE A 229 9.20 -11.52 17.84
N GLY A 230 8.19 -10.79 18.29
CA GLY A 230 7.08 -11.38 19.04
C GLY A 230 7.30 -11.68 20.53
N HIS A 231 8.37 -11.18 21.17
CA HIS A 231 8.53 -11.28 22.64
C HIS A 231 7.74 -10.17 23.38
N THR A 232 7.66 -10.25 24.71
CA THR A 232 6.89 -9.31 25.55
C THR A 232 7.31 -7.84 25.41
N ARG A 233 8.54 -7.54 24.95
CA ARG A 233 8.98 -6.17 24.62
C ARG A 233 8.76 -5.76 23.15
N ALA A 234 8.42 -6.70 22.27
CA ALA A 234 7.95 -6.36 20.91
C ALA A 234 6.49 -5.88 20.91
N ALA A 235 5.69 -6.34 21.87
CA ALA A 235 4.29 -5.93 22.04
C ALA A 235 4.06 -4.42 22.30
N PRO A 236 4.91 -3.69 23.05
CA PRO A 236 4.81 -2.23 23.21
C PRO A 236 5.37 -1.41 22.03
N LEU A 237 5.94 -2.03 20.99
CA LEU A 237 6.40 -1.28 19.83
C LEU A 237 5.18 -0.76 19.04
N PRO A 238 5.20 0.49 18.53
CA PRO A 238 4.04 1.19 17.96
C PRO A 238 3.49 0.58 16.66
N PHE A 239 3.96 -0.60 16.25
CA PHE A 239 3.64 -1.28 15.00
C PHE A 239 2.24 -1.94 14.99
N HIS A 240 1.23 -1.38 15.68
CA HIS A 240 -0.08 -1.97 15.98
C HIS A 240 -0.98 -2.36 14.77
N GLY A 241 -0.40 -2.30 13.57
CA GLY A 241 -0.89 -2.83 12.32
C GLY A 241 -0.96 -4.36 12.34
N ASP A 242 0.03 -5.02 11.72
CA ASP A 242 0.06 -6.48 11.59
C ASP A 242 0.82 -7.10 12.77
N LEU A 243 0.10 -7.61 13.78
CA LEU A 243 0.75 -8.20 14.96
C LEU A 243 1.43 -9.52 14.59
N ALA A 244 2.57 -9.81 15.24
CA ALA A 244 3.27 -11.08 15.09
C ALA A 244 2.36 -12.30 15.30
N GLU A 245 1.44 -12.20 16.26
CA GLU A 245 0.39 -13.20 16.52
C GLU A 245 -0.43 -13.56 15.27
N GLU A 246 -0.76 -12.59 14.43
CA GLU A 246 -1.66 -12.76 13.27
C GLU A 246 -1.05 -13.67 12.21
N TRP A 247 0.23 -13.44 11.92
CA TRP A 247 0.91 -14.08 10.80
C TRP A 247 1.76 -15.29 11.22
N LEU A 248 2.20 -15.37 12.48
CA LEU A 248 2.81 -16.57 13.05
C LEU A 248 1.80 -17.68 13.31
N GLY A 249 0.53 -17.33 13.57
CA GLY A 249 -0.54 -18.29 13.81
C GLY A 249 -0.20 -19.26 14.95
N PRO A 250 -0.24 -20.59 14.74
CA PRO A 250 0.03 -21.57 15.81
C PRO A 250 1.42 -21.44 16.47
N ALA A 251 2.40 -20.85 15.78
CA ALA A 251 3.74 -20.62 16.34
C ALA A 251 3.75 -19.52 17.42
N TRP A 252 2.74 -18.66 17.48
CA TRP A 252 2.66 -17.56 18.44
C TRP A 252 2.62 -18.02 19.90
N GLY A 253 1.89 -19.11 20.20
CA GLY A 253 1.73 -19.58 21.57
C GLY A 253 3.06 -19.86 22.27
N PRO A 254 3.94 -20.69 21.69
CA PRO A 254 5.29 -20.93 22.20
C PRO A 254 6.17 -19.68 22.23
N VAL A 255 6.09 -18.82 21.21
CA VAL A 255 6.86 -17.57 21.14
C VAL A 255 6.48 -16.60 22.26
N SER A 256 5.19 -16.37 22.48
CA SER A 256 4.68 -15.47 23.53
C SER A 256 4.97 -15.96 24.95
N ARG A 257 5.16 -17.27 25.14
CA ARG A 257 5.61 -17.87 26.42
C ARG A 257 7.14 -17.87 26.59
N GLY A 258 7.89 -17.43 25.59
CA GLY A 258 9.36 -17.48 25.59
C GLY A 258 9.93 -18.89 25.51
N GLU A 259 9.13 -19.89 25.11
CA GLU A 259 9.60 -21.27 24.89
C GLU A 259 10.38 -21.36 23.57
N VAL A 260 10.06 -20.47 22.63
CA VAL A 260 10.69 -20.36 21.33
C VAL A 260 11.01 -18.90 21.08
N GLU A 261 12.20 -18.64 20.55
CA GLU A 261 12.62 -17.33 20.11
C GLU A 261 12.70 -17.32 18.60
N ILE A 262 12.06 -16.34 17.98
CA ILE A 262 12.20 -16.05 16.56
C ILE A 262 12.94 -14.72 16.42
N PHE A 263 13.83 -14.64 15.43
CA PHE A 263 14.67 -13.46 15.26
C PHE A 263 15.02 -13.23 13.80
N VAL A 264 15.37 -11.98 13.50
CA VAL A 264 15.85 -11.52 12.22
C VAL A 264 17.30 -11.08 12.36
N LEU A 265 18.11 -11.41 11.35
CA LEU A 265 19.36 -10.72 11.05
C LEU A 265 19.12 -9.91 9.78
N ALA A 266 19.28 -8.59 9.86
CA ALA A 266 19.04 -7.66 8.77
C ALA A 266 20.25 -6.75 8.52
N ASP A 267 20.52 -6.50 7.24
CA ASP A 267 21.43 -5.48 6.74
C ASP A 267 20.62 -4.25 6.33
N ALA A 268 20.74 -3.16 7.07
CA ALA A 268 20.07 -1.92 6.73
C ALA A 268 20.50 -1.38 5.35
N SER A 269 21.72 -1.65 4.90
CA SER A 269 22.21 -1.20 3.58
C SER A 269 21.54 -1.95 2.42
N GLU A 270 21.12 -3.20 2.62
CA GLU A 270 20.35 -3.96 1.63
C GLU A 270 18.88 -3.49 1.60
N PHE A 271 18.30 -3.14 2.76
CA PHE A 271 16.98 -2.48 2.76
C PHE A 271 17.04 -1.11 2.07
N LEU A 272 18.10 -0.33 2.30
CA LEU A 272 18.35 0.91 1.54
C LEU A 272 18.44 0.64 0.05
N SER A 273 19.18 -0.38 -0.36
CA SER A 273 19.33 -0.74 -1.79
C SER A 273 17.98 -1.05 -2.43
N CYS A 274 17.04 -1.67 -1.72
CA CYS A 274 15.67 -1.85 -2.19
C CYS A 274 14.91 -0.51 -2.36
N VAL A 275 15.13 0.45 -1.44
CA VAL A 275 14.56 1.80 -1.52
C VAL A 275 15.15 2.59 -2.70
N GLU A 276 16.46 2.48 -2.92
CA GLU A 276 17.19 3.08 -4.05
C GLU A 276 16.71 2.51 -5.39
N ASP A 277 16.55 1.19 -5.51
CA ASP A 277 16.03 0.55 -6.72
C ASP A 277 14.60 1.04 -7.02
N LEU A 278 13.75 1.15 -6.00
CA LEU A 278 12.39 1.69 -6.13
C LEU A 278 12.37 3.14 -6.64
N GLY A 279 13.27 4.00 -6.13
CA GLY A 279 13.38 5.39 -6.56
C GLY A 279 14.00 5.54 -7.97
N SER A 280 15.05 4.77 -8.27
CA SER A 280 15.83 4.90 -9.51
C SER A 280 14.99 4.74 -10.77
N ARG A 281 14.00 3.84 -10.74
CA ARG A 281 13.08 3.56 -11.86
C ARG A 281 12.13 4.71 -12.16
N ARG A 282 11.86 5.53 -11.15
CA ARG A 282 11.01 6.73 -11.20
C ARG A 282 11.82 8.00 -11.47
N GLY A 283 13.13 7.88 -11.69
CA GLY A 283 14.02 9.04 -11.81
C GLY A 283 14.25 9.78 -10.49
N ILE A 284 13.90 9.16 -9.35
CA ILE A 284 14.05 9.75 -8.02
C ILE A 284 15.40 9.30 -7.46
N ALA A 285 16.29 10.25 -7.18
CA ALA A 285 17.55 9.93 -6.53
C ALA A 285 17.32 9.77 -5.02
N VAL A 286 17.98 8.79 -4.43
CA VAL A 286 17.88 8.49 -2.99
C VAL A 286 19.24 8.74 -2.35
N GLU A 287 19.21 9.39 -1.19
CA GLU A 287 20.39 9.72 -0.40
C GLU A 287 20.20 9.22 1.03
N TRP A 288 21.19 8.49 1.55
CA TRP A 288 21.25 8.14 2.96
C TRP A 288 21.66 9.36 3.80
N VAL A 289 20.78 9.81 4.68
CA VAL A 289 21.02 10.95 5.56
C VAL A 289 21.17 10.42 6.98
N SER A 290 22.41 10.38 7.47
CA SER A 290 22.71 9.95 8.85
C SER A 290 23.10 11.16 9.71
N PRO A 291 22.15 11.86 10.35
CA PRO A 291 22.47 12.68 11.50
C PRO A 291 22.85 11.77 12.69
N SER A 292 23.43 12.37 13.73
CA SER A 292 23.99 11.68 14.90
C SER A 292 23.02 10.77 15.66
N ASP A 293 21.71 10.98 15.53
CA ASP A 293 20.71 10.38 16.42
C ASP A 293 19.51 9.70 15.71
N ASP A 294 19.22 9.98 14.43
CA ASP A 294 18.05 9.43 13.71
C ASP A 294 18.36 9.14 12.24
N ILE A 295 18.21 7.89 11.78
CA ILE A 295 18.51 7.54 10.38
C ILE A 295 17.36 7.98 9.48
N HIS A 296 17.69 8.73 8.43
CA HIS A 296 16.76 9.23 7.43
C HIS A 296 17.21 8.84 6.01
N VAL A 297 16.25 8.83 5.10
CA VAL A 297 16.49 8.79 3.65
C VAL A 297 15.90 10.04 3.02
N ALA A 298 16.64 10.67 2.12
CA ALA A 298 16.17 11.80 1.34
C ALA A 298 15.92 11.37 -0.11
N PHE A 299 14.75 11.72 -0.62
CA PHE A 299 14.32 11.49 -1.99
C PHE A 299 14.38 12.80 -2.76
N HIS A 300 15.01 12.79 -3.92
CA HIS A 300 15.27 13.97 -4.74
C HIS A 300 14.64 13.83 -6.12
N LEU A 301 13.79 14.79 -6.50
CA LEU A 301 13.14 14.84 -7.82
C LEU A 301 12.89 16.29 -8.24
N GLU A 302 13.39 16.72 -9.40
CA GLU A 302 13.14 18.06 -9.97
C GLU A 302 13.38 19.24 -8.99
N GLY A 303 14.44 19.15 -8.17
CA GLY A 303 14.79 20.16 -7.17
C GLY A 303 13.99 20.08 -5.86
N LEU A 304 13.02 19.16 -5.77
CA LEU A 304 12.35 18.79 -4.53
C LEU A 304 13.20 17.82 -3.73
N ARG A 305 13.18 17.96 -2.40
CA ARG A 305 13.83 17.05 -1.46
C ARG A 305 12.84 16.62 -0.38
N LEU A 306 12.56 15.33 -0.28
CA LEU A 306 11.68 14.75 0.73
C LEU A 306 12.49 13.88 1.68
N GLU A 307 12.63 14.28 2.94
CA GLU A 307 13.18 13.41 3.98
C GLU A 307 12.10 12.51 4.59
N ALA A 308 12.40 11.22 4.71
CA ALA A 308 11.58 10.26 5.44
C ALA A 308 12.40 9.53 6.49
N ASN A 309 11.76 9.03 7.54
CA ASN A 309 12.40 8.19 8.54
C ASN A 309 12.81 6.84 7.90
N PHE A 310 13.99 6.32 8.25
CA PHE A 310 14.49 5.03 7.77
C PHE A 310 14.24 3.89 8.76
N SER A 311 14.61 4.09 10.03
CA SER A 311 14.57 3.04 11.05
C SER A 311 13.16 2.48 11.26
N TYR A 312 12.13 3.32 11.24
CA TYR A 312 10.75 2.91 11.46
C TYR A 312 10.21 2.03 10.33
N PRO A 313 10.30 2.40 9.03
CA PRO A 313 9.96 1.50 7.93
C PRO A 313 10.75 0.19 7.92
N LEU A 314 12.06 0.21 8.21
CA LEU A 314 12.87 -1.01 8.33
C LEU A 314 12.31 -1.93 9.42
N MET A 315 12.21 -1.42 10.65
CA MET A 315 11.70 -2.20 11.78
C MET A 315 10.29 -2.72 11.53
N ARG A 316 9.42 -1.89 10.97
CA ARG A 316 8.07 -2.31 10.61
C ARG A 316 8.07 -3.41 9.54
N THR A 317 8.99 -3.38 8.58
CA THR A 317 9.16 -4.46 7.59
C THR A 317 9.47 -5.79 8.29
N LEU A 318 10.44 -5.79 9.21
CA LEU A 318 10.84 -6.97 9.96
C LEU A 318 9.70 -7.52 10.84
N HIS A 319 9.08 -6.65 11.64
CA HIS A 319 8.04 -7.04 12.59
C HIS A 319 6.72 -7.47 11.93
N THR A 320 6.49 -7.06 10.68
CA THR A 320 5.29 -7.46 9.94
C THR A 320 5.53 -8.64 8.99
N GLY A 321 6.72 -9.27 9.05
CA GLY A 321 7.05 -10.48 8.30
C GLY A 321 7.07 -10.27 6.78
N ARG A 322 7.49 -9.08 6.33
CA ARG A 322 7.63 -8.73 4.90
C ARG A 322 9.08 -8.85 4.45
N THR A 323 9.29 -9.07 3.15
CA THR A 323 10.62 -8.94 2.52
C THR A 323 11.06 -7.48 2.49
N PHE A 324 12.34 -7.18 2.24
CA PHE A 324 12.80 -5.79 2.14
C PHE A 324 12.14 -5.06 0.97
N TYR A 325 11.98 -5.71 -0.18
CA TYR A 325 11.30 -5.11 -1.33
C TYR A 325 9.83 -4.81 -1.06
N GLN A 326 9.09 -5.76 -0.45
CA GLN A 326 7.70 -5.54 -0.06
C GLN A 326 7.58 -4.41 0.98
N GLY A 327 8.47 -4.38 1.97
CA GLY A 327 8.58 -3.32 2.96
C GLY A 327 8.83 -1.95 2.34
N ALA A 328 9.85 -1.85 1.48
CA ALA A 328 10.22 -0.62 0.80
C ALA A 328 9.05 -0.10 -0.05
N LYS A 329 8.43 -0.97 -0.86
CA LYS A 329 7.25 -0.63 -1.67
C LYS A 329 6.06 -0.18 -0.82
N THR A 330 5.76 -0.88 0.28
CA THR A 330 4.60 -0.57 1.13
C THR A 330 4.77 0.75 1.88
N PHE A 331 5.98 1.06 2.34
CA PHE A 331 6.21 2.22 3.21
C PHE A 331 6.75 3.46 2.48
N TYR A 332 7.50 3.29 1.39
CA TYR A 332 8.00 4.39 0.58
C TYR A 332 7.25 4.59 -0.74
N GLY A 333 6.62 3.57 -1.33
CA GLY A 333 5.87 3.71 -2.58
C GLY A 333 4.89 4.90 -2.58
N PRO A 334 4.00 5.02 -1.57
CA PRO A 334 3.08 6.16 -1.47
C PRO A 334 3.78 7.53 -1.29
N LEU A 335 4.98 7.55 -0.70
CA LEU A 335 5.79 8.78 -0.57
C LEU A 335 6.35 9.21 -1.92
N LEU A 336 6.84 8.24 -2.70
CA LEU A 336 7.36 8.46 -4.04
C LEU A 336 6.24 8.91 -4.99
N ASP A 337 5.06 8.27 -4.94
CA ASP A 337 3.89 8.67 -5.72
C ASP A 337 3.53 10.15 -5.43
N ALA A 338 3.55 10.54 -4.15
CA ALA A 338 3.23 11.90 -3.75
C ALA A 338 4.33 12.91 -4.13
N LEU A 339 5.59 12.49 -4.18
CA LEU A 339 6.70 13.32 -4.65
C LEU A 339 6.62 13.55 -6.17
N GLU A 340 6.24 12.53 -6.94
CA GLU A 340 5.98 12.65 -8.38
C GLU A 340 4.80 13.60 -8.64
N ASP A 341 3.69 13.43 -7.93
CA ASP A 341 2.56 14.37 -7.98
C ASP A 341 2.98 15.81 -7.64
N ALA A 342 3.87 16.00 -6.66
CA ALA A 342 4.39 17.30 -6.27
C ALA A 342 5.28 17.94 -7.35
N ALA A 343 6.13 17.15 -8.01
CA ALA A 343 6.96 17.60 -9.14
C ALA A 343 6.08 18.00 -10.34
N ASP A 344 5.07 17.20 -10.66
CA ASP A 344 4.07 17.48 -11.69
C ASP A 344 3.33 18.81 -11.42
N ILE A 345 2.97 19.08 -10.17
CA ILE A 345 2.34 20.33 -9.75
C ILE A 345 3.29 21.51 -9.95
N LEU A 346 4.55 21.38 -9.53
CA LEU A 346 5.56 22.43 -9.69
C LEU A 346 5.77 22.79 -11.15
N GLU A 347 5.94 21.79 -12.03
CA GLU A 347 6.13 21.99 -13.47
C GLU A 347 4.95 22.75 -14.08
N LYS A 348 3.72 22.32 -13.76
CA LYS A 348 2.49 22.97 -14.24
C LYS A 348 2.40 24.42 -13.78
N VAL A 349 2.78 24.73 -12.56
CA VAL A 349 2.76 26.11 -12.02
C VAL A 349 3.82 26.96 -12.71
N GLN A 350 5.06 26.48 -12.81
CA GLN A 350 6.16 27.18 -13.50
C GLN A 350 5.80 27.51 -14.94
N LYS A 351 5.21 26.55 -15.66
CA LYS A 351 4.76 26.72 -17.05
C LYS A 351 3.65 27.77 -17.19
N ASN A 352 2.70 27.82 -16.26
CA ASN A 352 1.55 28.71 -16.34
C ASN A 352 1.83 30.12 -15.78
N LEU A 353 2.83 30.26 -14.90
CA LEU A 353 3.17 31.52 -14.25
C LEU A 353 4.52 32.09 -14.74
N GLY A 354 4.88 31.89 -16.01
CA GLY A 354 6.22 32.19 -16.53
C GLY A 354 6.76 33.61 -16.33
N ASP A 355 5.88 34.60 -16.09
CA ASP A 355 6.29 35.97 -15.76
C ASP A 355 6.65 36.14 -14.26
N TYR A 356 6.16 35.26 -13.39
CA TYR A 356 6.40 35.26 -11.94
C TYR A 356 7.66 34.44 -11.60
N GLY A 357 8.34 34.82 -10.52
CA GLY A 357 9.38 33.95 -9.95
C GLY A 357 8.74 32.77 -9.24
N VAL A 358 9.05 31.54 -9.66
CA VAL A 358 8.59 30.30 -9.01
C VAL A 358 9.81 29.45 -8.69
N GLU A 359 10.05 29.23 -7.41
CA GLU A 359 11.20 28.46 -6.94
C GLU A 359 10.82 27.55 -5.77
N VAL A 360 11.64 26.55 -5.53
CA VAL A 360 11.53 25.68 -4.36
C VAL A 360 12.46 26.22 -3.28
N VAL A 361 11.89 26.51 -2.12
CA VAL A 361 12.60 26.82 -0.87
C VAL A 361 12.27 25.77 0.17
N ASP A 362 13.13 25.61 1.18
CA ASP A 362 12.93 24.65 2.27
C ASP A 362 12.49 23.27 1.75
N GLU A 363 13.12 22.84 0.65
CA GLU A 363 13.04 21.50 0.05
C GLU A 363 11.72 21.10 -0.63
N LEU A 364 10.57 21.46 -0.06
CA LEU A 364 9.23 21.09 -0.54
C LEU A 364 8.28 22.29 -0.65
N VAL A 365 8.74 23.49 -0.31
CA VAL A 365 7.91 24.69 -0.29
C VAL A 365 8.11 25.45 -1.59
N MET A 366 7.08 25.47 -2.42
CA MET A 366 7.03 26.36 -3.57
C MET A 366 6.81 27.79 -3.08
N ARG A 367 7.76 28.69 -3.40
CA ARG A 367 7.65 30.15 -3.21
C ARG A 367 7.37 30.81 -4.55
N ILE A 368 6.40 31.73 -4.56
CA ILE A 368 6.08 32.55 -5.73
C ILE A 368 6.36 34.02 -5.41
N THR A 369 7.07 34.72 -6.29
CA THR A 369 7.39 36.16 -6.18
C THR A 369 6.82 36.96 -7.35
N ALA A 370 6.63 38.26 -7.13
CA ALA A 370 6.13 39.18 -8.14
C ALA A 370 7.02 39.22 -9.42
N PRO A 371 6.43 39.55 -10.59
CA PRO A 371 7.10 39.47 -11.89
C PRO A 371 8.15 40.57 -12.17
N ALA A 372 8.50 41.41 -11.18
CA ALA A 372 9.43 42.51 -11.38
C ALA A 372 10.89 42.09 -11.08
N PRO A 373 11.88 42.45 -11.95
CA PRO A 373 13.26 41.93 -11.88
C PRO A 373 13.99 42.15 -10.56
N ASP A 374 13.59 43.17 -9.79
CA ASP A 374 14.18 43.55 -8.50
C ASP A 374 13.18 43.43 -7.33
N ASP A 375 11.97 42.90 -7.60
CA ASP A 375 10.91 42.78 -6.62
C ASP A 375 10.87 41.36 -6.05
N THR A 376 11.55 41.15 -4.93
CA THR A 376 11.49 39.89 -4.18
C THR A 376 10.24 39.78 -3.32
N THR A 377 9.19 40.59 -3.58
CA THR A 377 7.94 40.51 -2.82
C THR A 377 7.32 39.14 -3.01
N GLU A 378 7.28 38.40 -1.91
CA GLU A 378 6.65 37.08 -1.83
C GLU A 378 5.13 37.23 -1.95
N ILE A 379 4.57 36.55 -2.94
CA ILE A 379 3.12 36.46 -3.17
C ILE A 379 2.53 35.37 -2.28
N GLY A 380 3.24 34.25 -2.15
CA GLY A 380 2.82 33.17 -1.27
C GLY A 380 3.79 32.00 -1.27
N ARG A 381 3.52 31.08 -0.35
CA ARG A 381 4.26 29.84 -0.11
C ARG A 381 3.27 28.70 0.01
N TRP A 382 3.58 27.59 -0.64
CA TRP A 382 2.76 26.38 -0.59
C TRP A 382 3.65 25.17 -0.47
N ASN A 383 3.33 24.30 0.49
CA ASN A 383 3.95 22.99 0.56
C ASN A 383 3.37 22.08 -0.54
N LEU A 384 4.23 21.56 -1.42
CA LEU A 384 3.81 20.76 -2.57
C LEU A 384 3.30 19.36 -2.18
N MET A 385 3.86 18.73 -1.14
CA MET A 385 3.36 17.46 -0.61
C MET A 385 1.95 17.59 -0.03
N THR A 386 1.63 18.77 0.48
CA THR A 386 0.26 19.07 0.89
C THR A 386 -0.67 19.10 -0.32
N LEU A 387 -0.23 19.56 -1.50
CA LEU A 387 -1.07 19.63 -2.70
C LEU A 387 -1.19 18.27 -3.44
N ALA A 388 -0.18 17.41 -3.33
CA ALA A 388 -0.17 16.05 -3.89
C ALA A 388 -1.34 15.17 -3.41
N GLY A 389 -1.86 14.27 -4.26
CA GLY A 389 -2.95 13.33 -3.93
C GLY A 389 -4.34 13.94 -3.60
N ARG A 390 -4.50 15.28 -3.71
CA ARG A 390 -5.75 15.98 -3.37
C ARG A 390 -6.77 16.00 -4.51
N MET A 391 -6.29 16.04 -5.74
CA MET A 391 -7.07 16.05 -6.97
C MET A 391 -6.14 15.61 -8.11
N ALA A 392 -6.62 14.78 -9.03
CA ALA A 392 -5.95 14.63 -10.31
C ALA A 392 -6.10 15.97 -11.06
N PHE A 393 -5.13 16.88 -10.93
CA PHE A 393 -5.06 18.11 -11.73
C PHE A 393 -4.64 17.75 -13.17
N GLN A 394 -5.49 16.96 -13.83
CA GLN A 394 -5.28 16.48 -15.19
C GLN A 394 -6.10 17.34 -16.17
N GLY A 395 -5.47 17.66 -17.30
CA GLY A 395 -6.07 18.50 -18.33
C GLY A 395 -6.21 19.97 -17.94
N SER A 396 -6.72 20.76 -18.89
CA SER A 396 -6.81 22.22 -18.77
C SER A 396 -7.70 22.71 -17.63
N GLU A 397 -8.75 21.96 -17.27
CA GLU A 397 -9.61 22.31 -16.13
C GLU A 397 -8.93 22.05 -14.78
N GLY A 398 -8.12 20.99 -14.69
CA GLY A 398 -7.32 20.69 -13.50
C GLY A 398 -6.24 21.75 -13.27
N GLU A 399 -5.53 22.16 -14.31
CA GLU A 399 -4.53 23.25 -14.22
C GLU A 399 -5.16 24.56 -13.76
N ALA A 400 -6.32 24.94 -14.32
CA ALA A 400 -7.03 26.14 -13.90
C ALA A 400 -7.51 26.07 -12.44
N ALA A 401 -7.92 24.89 -11.97
CA ALA A 401 -8.29 24.69 -10.57
C ALA A 401 -7.07 24.83 -9.64
N LEU A 402 -5.92 24.25 -10.01
CA LEU A 402 -4.67 24.41 -9.27
C LEU A 402 -4.28 25.89 -9.15
N LEU A 403 -4.28 26.65 -10.24
CA LEU A 403 -3.94 28.07 -10.20
C LEU A 403 -4.90 28.89 -9.32
N ARG A 404 -6.21 28.61 -9.37
CA ARG A 404 -7.19 29.23 -8.47
C ARG A 404 -6.91 28.91 -6.99
N LEU A 405 -6.48 27.68 -6.69
CA LEU A 405 -6.10 27.29 -5.33
C LEU A 405 -4.96 28.16 -4.78
N LEU A 406 -4.02 28.51 -5.66
CA LEU A 406 -2.89 29.39 -5.34
C LEU A 406 -3.30 30.88 -5.28
N GLY A 407 -4.56 31.22 -5.59
CA GLY A 407 -5.04 32.60 -5.64
C GLY A 407 -4.73 33.31 -6.95
N TYR A 408 -4.32 32.58 -7.99
CA TYR A 408 -4.08 33.14 -9.32
C TYR A 408 -5.38 33.23 -10.13
N ASP A 409 -5.75 34.44 -10.51
CA ASP A 409 -6.91 34.70 -11.37
C ASP A 409 -6.48 34.66 -12.83
N THR A 410 -6.75 33.52 -13.49
CA THR A 410 -6.36 33.27 -14.89
C THR A 410 -6.98 34.26 -15.88
N LYS A 411 -8.05 34.99 -15.51
CA LYS A 411 -8.65 36.02 -16.38
C LYS A 411 -7.93 37.35 -16.28
N SER A 412 -7.50 37.74 -15.08
CA SER A 412 -6.80 39.01 -14.87
C SER A 412 -5.28 38.89 -14.93
N GLY A 413 -4.74 37.66 -14.88
CA GLY A 413 -3.30 37.41 -14.87
C GLY A 413 -2.60 37.85 -13.58
N THR A 414 -3.37 38.03 -12.49
CA THR A 414 -2.86 38.57 -11.22
C THR A 414 -3.18 37.66 -10.05
N PHE A 415 -2.31 37.69 -9.04
CA PHE A 415 -2.62 37.09 -7.75
C PHE A 415 -3.54 38.00 -6.96
N LYS A 416 -4.61 37.39 -6.44
CA LYS A 416 -5.47 38.01 -5.44
C LYS A 416 -5.43 37.12 -4.22
N LYS A 417 -5.15 37.71 -3.05
CA LYS A 417 -5.20 36.97 -1.80
C LYS A 417 -6.60 36.34 -1.69
N PRO A 418 -6.73 35.01 -1.68
CA PRO A 418 -8.03 34.39 -1.63
C PRO A 418 -8.67 34.75 -0.29
N GLU A 419 -9.78 35.47 -0.31
CA GLU A 419 -10.67 35.54 0.84
C GLU A 419 -11.28 34.16 1.00
N ILE A 420 -10.62 33.31 1.80
CA ILE A 420 -11.15 31.98 2.11
C ILE A 420 -12.35 32.15 3.03
N SER A 421 -13.51 32.14 2.39
CA SER A 421 -14.82 31.91 2.99
C SER A 421 -14.89 30.45 3.46
N LEU A 422 -15.44 30.22 4.65
CA LEU A 422 -15.62 28.87 5.20
C LEU A 422 -16.89 28.19 4.68
N ASP A 423 -17.71 28.93 3.93
CA ASP A 423 -19.00 28.53 3.36
C ASP A 423 -18.95 28.30 1.84
N ARG A 424 -17.82 28.60 1.17
CA ARG A 424 -17.66 28.50 -0.29
C ARG A 424 -16.36 27.85 -0.70
N CYS A 425 -16.43 26.91 -1.65
CA CYS A 425 -15.27 26.22 -2.18
C CYS A 425 -14.38 27.18 -3.00
N LEU A 426 -13.07 27.19 -2.73
CA LEU A 426 -12.12 28.04 -3.45
C LEU A 426 -11.93 27.66 -4.93
N LEU A 427 -12.28 26.42 -5.28
CA LEU A 427 -12.04 25.88 -6.62
C LEU A 427 -13.23 26.05 -7.56
N CYS A 428 -14.46 26.01 -7.02
CA CYS A 428 -15.69 26.05 -7.80
C CYS A 428 -16.81 26.93 -7.24
N ASP A 429 -16.58 27.62 -6.10
CA ASP A 429 -17.56 28.50 -5.43
C ASP A 429 -18.87 27.82 -5.00
N ALA A 430 -18.93 26.49 -5.07
CA ALA A 430 -20.02 25.70 -4.52
C ALA A 430 -20.07 25.86 -2.99
N PRO A 431 -21.24 25.72 -2.36
CA PRO A 431 -21.33 25.62 -0.90
C PRO A 431 -20.32 24.60 -0.36
N ALA A 432 -19.54 25.01 0.62
CA ALA A 432 -18.53 24.21 1.25
C ALA A 432 -18.67 24.23 2.78
N ARG A 433 -18.00 23.28 3.43
CA ARG A 433 -17.96 23.17 4.89
C ARG A 433 -16.56 22.86 5.37
N VAL A 434 -16.30 23.09 6.65
CA VAL A 434 -15.06 22.66 7.27
C VAL A 434 -15.10 21.16 7.56
N GLY A 435 -14.09 20.43 7.11
CA GLY A 435 -13.85 19.01 7.36
C GLY A 435 -12.52 18.75 8.08
N LYS A 436 -12.23 17.48 8.35
CA LYS A 436 -10.99 17.02 8.99
C LYS A 436 -10.37 15.90 8.15
N VAL A 437 -9.05 15.90 8.12
CA VAL A 437 -8.26 14.84 7.48
C VAL A 437 -7.21 14.32 8.45
N LEU A 438 -7.07 12.99 8.49
CA LEU A 438 -6.12 12.27 9.35
C LEU A 438 -4.95 11.75 8.50
N ARG A 439 -3.71 11.98 8.96
CA ARG A 439 -2.46 11.53 8.29
C ARG A 439 -1.42 11.04 9.31
N PRO A 440 -0.49 10.13 8.93
CA PRO A 440 0.66 9.77 9.76
C PRO A 440 1.65 10.94 9.92
N LYS A 441 2.29 11.06 11.09
CA LYS A 441 3.34 12.06 11.36
C LYS A 441 4.63 11.79 10.59
N SER A 442 4.90 10.54 10.24
CA SER A 442 6.08 10.13 9.47
C SER A 442 6.12 10.75 8.07
N LEU A 443 5.00 11.28 7.58
CA LEU A 443 4.95 12.14 6.40
C LEU A 443 5.50 13.54 6.76
N LYS A 444 6.82 13.73 6.70
CA LYS A 444 7.40 15.09 6.71
C LYS A 444 6.90 15.82 5.45
N GLY A 445 6.30 17.01 5.62
CA GLY A 445 5.72 17.79 4.52
C GLY A 445 4.39 18.49 4.85
N LEU A 446 3.75 18.20 5.98
CA LEU A 446 2.73 19.11 6.50
C LEU A 446 3.42 20.27 7.22
N ASP A 447 3.73 21.31 6.44
CA ASP A 447 4.23 22.55 7.01
C ASP A 447 3.15 23.17 7.91
N ARG A 448 3.43 23.18 9.22
CA ARG A 448 2.53 23.74 10.25
C ARG A 448 2.34 25.25 10.12
N GLU A 449 3.22 25.92 9.38
CA GLU A 449 3.06 27.33 9.03
C GLU A 449 1.99 27.53 7.95
N ASN A 450 1.62 26.47 7.22
CA ASN A 450 0.72 26.52 6.07
C ASN A 450 -0.60 25.77 6.25
N VAL A 451 -0.76 25.00 7.34
CA VAL A 451 -2.02 24.34 7.68
C VAL A 451 -2.33 24.43 9.17
N VAL A 452 -3.61 24.57 9.51
CA VAL A 452 -4.07 24.48 10.89
C VAL A 452 -4.24 23.01 11.25
N ALA A 453 -3.42 22.52 12.20
CA ALA A 453 -3.37 21.10 12.54
C ALA A 453 -3.24 20.83 14.04
N VAL A 454 -3.65 19.63 14.47
CA VAL A 454 -3.57 19.11 15.84
C VAL A 454 -2.87 17.76 15.80
N GLU A 455 -1.96 17.52 16.75
CA GLU A 455 -1.30 16.24 16.90
C GLU A 455 -2.15 15.24 17.68
N LEU A 456 -2.17 13.98 17.23
CA LEU A 456 -2.84 12.87 17.91
C LEU A 456 -1.96 11.62 17.84
N GLY A 457 -1.16 11.36 18.88
CA GLY A 457 -0.24 10.21 18.90
C GLY A 457 0.75 10.26 17.73
N GLU A 458 0.77 9.22 16.89
CA GLU A 458 1.59 9.11 15.67
C GLU A 458 0.94 9.76 14.44
N HIS A 459 -0.15 10.49 14.64
CA HIS A 459 -0.94 11.09 13.57
C HIS A 459 -1.06 12.60 13.72
N VAL A 460 -1.39 13.25 12.62
CA VAL A 460 -1.74 14.67 12.54
C VAL A 460 -3.12 14.81 11.93
N VAL A 461 -3.93 15.69 12.51
CA VAL A 461 -5.26 16.04 12.04
C VAL A 461 -5.21 17.47 11.55
N TYR A 462 -5.57 17.72 10.30
CA TYR A 462 -5.68 19.09 9.77
C TYR A 462 -7.07 19.35 9.20
N TYR A 463 -7.42 20.63 9.11
CA TYR A 463 -8.73 21.07 8.65
C TYR A 463 -8.74 21.33 7.15
N THR A 464 -9.85 20.96 6.52
CA THR A 464 -10.11 21.13 5.09
C THR A 464 -11.41 21.90 4.86
N LEU A 465 -11.54 22.47 3.68
CA LEU A 465 -12.76 23.01 3.12
C LEU A 465 -13.27 22.02 2.06
N GLU A 466 -14.44 21.46 2.30
CA GLU A 466 -14.99 20.34 1.55
C GLU A 466 -16.26 20.76 0.82
N CYS A 467 -16.33 20.43 -0.47
CA CYS A 467 -17.55 20.51 -1.27
C CYS A 467 -17.76 19.16 -2.00
N PRO A 468 -18.89 18.95 -2.72
CA PRO A 468 -19.16 17.66 -3.37
C PRO A 468 -18.07 17.17 -4.35
N ALA A 469 -17.21 18.07 -4.84
CA ALA A 469 -16.17 17.77 -5.81
C ALA A 469 -14.73 17.95 -5.28
N HIS A 470 -14.53 18.63 -4.15
CA HIS A 470 -13.21 19.13 -3.75
C HIS A 470 -12.97 19.02 -2.24
N SER A 471 -11.71 18.84 -1.84
CA SER A 471 -11.24 18.95 -0.45
C SER A 471 -9.89 19.67 -0.43
N ALA A 472 -9.82 20.86 0.19
CA ALA A 472 -8.64 21.72 0.22
C ALA A 472 -8.29 22.16 1.65
N PRO A 473 -7.03 22.18 2.10
CA PRO A 473 -6.68 22.61 3.44
C PRO A 473 -7.01 24.06 3.68
N ILE A 474 -7.25 24.34 4.95
CA ILE A 474 -7.42 25.71 5.40
C ILE A 474 -6.06 26.21 5.92
N PRO A 475 -5.44 27.18 5.24
CA PRO A 475 -4.20 27.78 5.73
C PRO A 475 -4.47 28.64 6.97
N PRO A 476 -3.48 28.78 7.87
CA PRO A 476 -3.60 29.62 9.04
C PRO A 476 -3.80 31.08 8.62
N GLY A 477 -4.55 31.82 9.44
CA GLY A 477 -4.90 33.20 9.14
C GLY A 477 -5.78 33.83 10.20
N ARG A 478 -6.07 35.11 10.05
CA ARG A 478 -6.92 35.85 10.98
C ARG A 478 -8.31 35.22 11.03
N GLY A 479 -8.73 34.76 12.22
CA GLY A 479 -10.01 34.07 12.41
C GLY A 479 -10.00 32.59 11.96
N ARG A 480 -8.82 31.98 11.78
CA ARG A 480 -8.67 30.57 11.39
C ARG A 480 -7.78 29.82 12.39
N ASP A 481 -7.95 30.09 13.68
CA ASP A 481 -7.32 29.26 14.71
C ASP A 481 -8.10 27.95 14.90
N VAL A 482 -7.46 26.98 15.59
CA VAL A 482 -8.06 25.66 15.83
C VAL A 482 -9.45 25.75 16.47
N ARG A 483 -9.70 26.71 17.37
CA ARG A 483 -11.01 26.83 18.02
C ARG A 483 -12.08 27.30 17.05
N VAL A 484 -11.75 28.26 16.17
CA VAL A 484 -12.69 28.74 15.15
C VAL A 484 -13.01 27.62 14.15
N LEU A 485 -11.98 26.90 13.68
CA LEU A 485 -12.19 25.80 12.74
C LEU A 485 -12.92 24.62 13.38
N GLU A 486 -12.66 24.31 14.65
CA GLU A 486 -13.40 23.29 15.39
C GLU A 486 -14.87 23.68 15.55
N ALA A 487 -15.17 24.95 15.83
CA ALA A 487 -16.54 25.46 15.91
C ALA A 487 -17.24 25.42 14.54
N ALA A 488 -16.57 25.83 13.47
CA ALA A 488 -17.10 25.81 12.11
C ALA A 488 -17.34 24.37 11.62
N TRP A 489 -16.41 23.46 11.89
CA TRP A 489 -16.56 22.02 11.64
C TRP A 489 -17.76 21.46 12.42
N SER A 490 -17.83 21.73 13.72
CA SER A 490 -18.94 21.27 14.58
C SER A 490 -20.31 21.75 14.10
N HIS A 491 -20.39 22.99 13.58
CA HIS A 491 -21.61 23.54 13.00
C HIS A 491 -21.95 22.90 11.66
N GLY A 492 -20.95 22.69 10.80
CA GLY A 492 -21.10 22.06 9.49
C GLY A 492 -21.38 20.56 9.53
N LEU A 493 -21.27 19.89 10.70
CA LEU A 493 -21.59 18.47 10.84
C LEU A 493 -23.04 18.16 10.46
N ASP A 494 -24.01 19.00 10.84
CA ASP A 494 -25.44 18.77 10.55
C ASP A 494 -25.77 18.82 9.06
N GLU A 495 -25.01 19.60 8.30
CA GLU A 495 -25.14 19.77 6.85
C GLU A 495 -24.16 18.88 6.07
N SER A 496 -23.30 18.13 6.77
CA SER A 496 -22.28 17.32 6.13
C SER A 496 -22.88 16.13 5.42
N THR A 497 -22.64 16.00 4.11
CA THR A 497 -22.97 14.78 3.37
C THR A 497 -21.71 13.94 3.19
N ALA A 498 -21.77 12.65 3.54
CA ALA A 498 -20.78 11.64 3.16
C ALA A 498 -21.35 10.73 2.06
N LEU A 499 -20.53 10.33 1.10
CA LEU A 499 -20.91 9.36 0.08
C LEU A 499 -20.41 7.97 0.50
N LEU A 500 -21.34 7.07 0.82
CA LEU A 500 -21.07 5.68 1.16
C LEU A 500 -21.00 4.86 -0.12
N LEU A 501 -19.78 4.55 -0.57
CA LEU A 501 -19.54 3.85 -1.83
C LEU A 501 -19.74 2.35 -1.73
N GLU A 502 -19.32 1.76 -0.61
CA GLU A 502 -19.42 0.32 -0.39
C GLU A 502 -19.72 0.02 1.08
N THR A 503 -20.55 -0.99 1.29
CA THR A 503 -20.72 -1.63 2.60
C THR A 503 -20.53 -3.12 2.41
N ARG A 504 -19.60 -3.70 3.16
CA ARG A 504 -19.29 -5.13 3.11
C ARG A 504 -19.26 -5.70 4.53
N THR A 505 -20.07 -6.72 4.78
CA THR A 505 -19.98 -7.48 6.03
C THR A 505 -18.82 -8.46 5.94
N LEU A 506 -17.92 -8.40 6.90
CA LEU A 506 -16.80 -9.31 7.09
C LEU A 506 -17.22 -10.38 8.08
N THR A 507 -17.19 -11.64 7.66
CA THR A 507 -17.43 -12.77 8.56
C THR A 507 -16.11 -13.12 9.23
N LEU A 508 -15.94 -12.69 10.48
CA LEU A 508 -14.73 -12.94 11.28
C LEU A 508 -15.02 -13.95 12.40
N PRO A 509 -14.01 -14.73 12.83
CA PRO A 509 -14.09 -15.66 13.96
C PRO A 509 -14.79 -15.13 15.23
N LYS A 510 -14.50 -13.91 15.70
CA LYS A 510 -15.08 -13.35 16.94
C LYS A 510 -16.41 -12.63 16.74
N GLY A 511 -16.90 -12.56 15.50
CA GLY A 511 -18.16 -11.93 15.16
C GLY A 511 -18.10 -11.15 13.86
N PRO A 512 -19.25 -10.70 13.33
CA PRO A 512 -19.27 -9.89 12.13
C PRO A 512 -18.66 -8.51 12.40
N ALA A 513 -17.84 -8.05 11.46
CA ALA A 513 -17.46 -6.65 11.34
C ALA A 513 -18.04 -6.08 10.04
N HIS A 514 -18.14 -4.77 9.94
CA HIS A 514 -18.65 -4.10 8.74
C HIS A 514 -17.61 -3.13 8.22
N LEU A 515 -17.16 -3.35 6.99
CA LEU A 515 -16.32 -2.45 6.23
C LEU A 515 -17.20 -1.42 5.52
N LEU A 516 -16.86 -0.15 5.69
CA LEU A 516 -17.52 1.00 5.09
C LEU A 516 -16.47 1.79 4.30
N VAL A 517 -16.72 2.02 3.02
CA VAL A 517 -15.76 2.67 2.11
C VAL A 517 -16.33 3.99 1.62
N GLY A 518 -15.51 5.02 1.67
CA GLY A 518 -15.84 6.37 1.20
C GLY A 518 -14.70 7.35 1.45
N TYR A 519 -14.69 8.44 0.70
CA TYR A 519 -13.62 9.43 0.73
C TYR A 519 -13.38 10.01 2.13
N GLU A 520 -12.15 9.96 2.63
CA GLU A 520 -11.68 10.40 3.96
C GLU A 520 -12.48 9.80 5.14
N PHE A 521 -13.04 8.59 4.99
CA PHE A 521 -13.78 7.94 6.07
C PHE A 521 -12.94 7.68 7.33
N ALA A 522 -11.61 7.60 7.23
CA ALA A 522 -10.75 7.48 8.41
C ALA A 522 -10.97 8.60 9.43
N ALA A 523 -11.28 9.82 8.97
CA ALA A 523 -11.56 10.95 9.86
C ALA A 523 -12.79 10.68 10.73
N MET A 524 -13.73 9.81 10.33
CA MET A 524 -14.93 9.45 11.10
C MET A 524 -14.62 8.81 12.45
N VAL A 525 -13.41 8.27 12.65
CA VAL A 525 -12.95 7.78 13.97
C VAL A 525 -12.89 8.93 14.99
N LEU A 526 -12.80 10.17 14.51
CA LEU A 526 -12.82 11.39 15.30
C LEU A 526 -14.22 12.04 15.38
N GLU A 527 -15.17 11.63 14.53
CA GLU A 527 -16.49 12.26 14.36
C GLU A 527 -17.63 11.31 14.77
N THR A 528 -17.81 11.07 16.08
CA THR A 528 -18.78 10.12 16.63
C THR A 528 -20.19 10.30 16.05
N GLU A 529 -20.70 11.53 16.03
CA GLU A 529 -22.06 11.86 15.58
C GLU A 529 -22.29 11.48 14.11
N ARG A 530 -21.29 11.70 13.26
CA ARG A 530 -21.34 11.40 11.83
C ARG A 530 -21.14 9.91 11.57
N LEU A 531 -20.30 9.26 12.35
CA LEU A 531 -20.18 7.81 12.35
C LEU A 531 -21.52 7.13 12.71
N VAL A 532 -22.27 7.65 13.68
CA VAL A 532 -23.62 7.12 13.99
C VAL A 532 -24.56 7.28 12.79
N ALA A 533 -24.56 8.45 12.13
CA ALA A 533 -25.34 8.67 10.91
C ALA A 533 -24.97 7.68 9.80
N LEU A 534 -23.67 7.43 9.62
CA LEU A 534 -23.11 6.47 8.67
C LEU A 534 -23.52 5.03 8.99
N CYS A 535 -23.44 4.57 10.24
CA CYS A 535 -23.88 3.24 10.64
C CYS A 535 -25.39 3.04 10.37
N ARG A 536 -26.22 4.05 10.64
CA ARG A 536 -27.66 4.01 10.34
C ARG A 536 -27.92 3.96 8.84
N ALA A 537 -27.23 4.80 8.07
CA ALA A 537 -27.36 4.82 6.61
C ALA A 537 -26.85 3.54 5.96
N ALA A 538 -25.89 2.84 6.57
CA ALA A 538 -25.43 1.51 6.19
C ALA A 538 -26.35 0.37 6.70
N SER A 539 -27.43 0.71 7.41
CA SER A 539 -28.39 -0.25 7.99
C SER A 539 -27.73 -1.26 8.95
N LEU A 540 -26.69 -0.83 9.67
CA LEU A 540 -26.00 -1.66 10.65
C LEU A 540 -26.79 -1.69 11.96
N MET A 541 -27.13 -2.90 12.41
CA MET A 541 -27.87 -3.13 13.66
C MET A 541 -26.92 -3.17 14.86
N LEU A 542 -26.13 -2.11 15.05
CA LEU A 542 -25.17 -1.96 16.14
C LEU A 542 -25.77 -1.09 17.27
N THR A 543 -25.51 -1.43 18.53
CA THR A 543 -26.01 -0.69 19.70
C THR A 543 -24.92 -0.54 20.76
N GLY A 544 -25.02 0.50 21.59
CA GLY A 544 -24.08 0.75 22.69
C GLY A 544 -22.68 1.13 22.20
N LYS A 545 -21.65 0.59 22.86
CA LYS A 545 -20.25 0.84 22.51
C LYS A 545 -19.80 -0.12 21.40
N ILE A 546 -19.23 0.43 20.35
CA ILE A 546 -18.58 -0.30 19.26
C ILE A 546 -17.10 0.02 19.18
N ASN A 547 -16.36 -0.75 18.40
CA ASN A 547 -14.97 -0.52 18.07
C ASN A 547 -14.86 -0.11 16.61
N VAL A 548 -14.10 0.94 16.35
CA VAL A 548 -13.92 1.52 15.02
C VAL A 548 -12.43 1.49 14.68
N TYR A 549 -12.13 1.09 13.46
CA TYR A 549 -10.77 0.95 12.95
C TYR A 549 -10.65 1.68 11.62
N ALA A 550 -9.69 2.59 11.50
CA ALA A 550 -9.29 3.21 10.25
C ALA A 550 -7.91 2.67 9.86
N PHE A 551 -7.89 1.68 8.99
CA PHE A 551 -6.64 1.10 8.48
C PHE A 551 -6.02 1.95 7.37
N HIS A 552 -6.85 2.62 6.56
CA HIS A 552 -6.46 3.48 5.43
C HIS A 552 -7.36 4.73 5.39
N ALA A 553 -6.99 5.78 4.66
CA ALA A 553 -7.71 7.07 4.66
C ALA A 553 -9.19 6.97 4.27
N ASP A 554 -9.52 6.08 3.32
CA ASP A 554 -10.82 6.07 2.65
C ASP A 554 -11.72 4.89 3.07
N ALA A 555 -11.45 4.29 4.24
CA ALA A 555 -12.28 3.22 4.77
C ALA A 555 -12.22 3.14 6.30
N ILE A 556 -13.32 2.66 6.88
CA ILE A 556 -13.39 2.26 8.28
C ILE A 556 -14.00 0.86 8.41
N VAL A 557 -13.59 0.16 9.46
CA VAL A 557 -14.21 -1.09 9.90
C VAL A 557 -14.86 -0.84 11.25
N VAL A 558 -16.13 -1.21 11.39
CA VAL A 558 -16.87 -1.15 12.65
C VAL A 558 -17.20 -2.56 13.14
N SER A 559 -17.02 -2.80 14.44
CA SER A 559 -17.30 -4.08 15.07
C SER A 559 -17.92 -3.89 16.46
N ALA A 560 -18.84 -4.78 16.84
CA ALA A 560 -19.39 -4.79 18.19
C ALA A 560 -18.35 -5.23 19.24
N THR A 561 -17.44 -6.12 18.85
CA THR A 561 -16.36 -6.65 19.70
C THR A 561 -15.00 -6.11 19.23
N PRO A 562 -14.02 -5.93 20.13
CA PRO A 562 -12.67 -5.56 19.71
C PRO A 562 -12.09 -6.62 18.77
N LEU A 563 -11.56 -6.17 17.63
CA LEU A 563 -10.77 -6.97 16.70
C LEU A 563 -9.34 -7.07 17.22
N ASP A 564 -8.84 -8.28 17.32
CA ASP A 564 -7.46 -8.62 17.61
C ASP A 564 -7.00 -9.71 16.65
N GLY A 565 -5.69 -9.99 16.66
CA GLY A 565 -5.14 -11.14 15.97
C GLY A 565 -5.62 -11.24 14.50
N GLN A 566 -6.00 -12.46 14.13
CA GLN A 566 -6.49 -12.79 12.78
C GLN A 566 -7.66 -11.90 12.31
N ASP A 567 -8.55 -11.48 13.20
CA ASP A 567 -9.74 -10.69 12.86
C ASP A 567 -9.36 -9.27 12.45
N ARG A 568 -8.36 -8.68 13.13
CA ARG A 568 -7.82 -7.36 12.78
C ARG A 568 -7.08 -7.40 11.44
N GLY A 569 -6.23 -8.41 11.23
CA GLY A 569 -5.52 -8.61 9.96
C GLY A 569 -6.47 -8.83 8.77
N ALA A 570 -7.51 -9.66 8.94
CA ALA A 570 -8.53 -9.87 7.91
C ALA A 570 -9.30 -8.59 7.58
N ALA A 571 -9.64 -7.79 8.59
CA ALA A 571 -10.30 -6.50 8.41
C ALA A 571 -9.43 -5.47 7.68
N ARG A 572 -8.12 -5.42 8.00
CA ARG A 572 -7.15 -4.58 7.29
C ARG A 572 -7.04 -4.96 5.82
N ASN A 573 -6.85 -6.24 5.52
CA ASN A 573 -6.71 -6.71 4.14
C ASN A 573 -7.98 -6.42 3.34
N ALA A 574 -9.15 -6.66 3.92
CA ALA A 574 -10.42 -6.31 3.28
C ALA A 574 -10.55 -4.81 3.02
N SER A 575 -10.06 -3.97 3.94
CA SER A 575 -10.01 -2.51 3.74
C SER A 575 -9.08 -2.12 2.60
N LEU A 576 -7.87 -2.68 2.52
CA LEU A 576 -6.93 -2.42 1.43
C LEU A 576 -7.49 -2.86 0.07
N GLU A 577 -8.04 -4.08 0.00
CA GLU A 577 -8.69 -4.63 -1.20
C GLU A 577 -9.79 -3.72 -1.74
N ALA A 578 -10.54 -3.05 -0.85
CA ALA A 578 -11.63 -2.17 -1.24
C ALA A 578 -11.15 -0.75 -1.60
N VAL A 579 -10.09 -0.25 -0.95
CA VAL A 579 -9.56 1.11 -1.18
C VAL A 579 -8.62 1.17 -2.37
N ALA A 580 -7.68 0.24 -2.51
CA ALA A 580 -6.62 0.30 -3.52
C ALA A 580 -7.13 0.47 -4.97
N PRO A 581 -8.21 -0.21 -5.42
CA PRO A 581 -8.73 -0.01 -6.77
C PRO A 581 -9.38 1.36 -7.00
N ARG A 582 -9.76 2.07 -5.94
CA ARG A 582 -10.52 3.34 -6.00
C ARG A 582 -9.64 4.55 -5.72
N TYR A 583 -8.69 4.41 -4.81
CA TYR A 583 -7.83 5.47 -4.31
C TYR A 583 -6.38 4.96 -4.16
N PRO A 584 -5.69 4.60 -5.27
CA PRO A 584 -4.39 3.92 -5.21
C PRO A 584 -3.32 4.73 -4.48
N THR A 585 -3.30 6.05 -4.67
CA THR A 585 -2.35 6.98 -4.04
C THR A 585 -2.67 7.31 -2.58
N ARG A 586 -3.73 6.73 -2.01
CA ARG A 586 -4.24 7.04 -0.66
C ARG A 586 -4.33 5.79 0.22
N THR A 587 -3.53 4.79 -0.14
CA THR A 587 -3.39 3.51 0.56
C THR A 587 -2.39 3.56 1.71
N TRP A 588 -1.96 4.75 2.15
CA TRP A 588 -1.04 4.84 3.29
C TRP A 588 -1.66 4.21 4.55
N PRO A 589 -0.89 3.43 5.31
CA PRO A 589 -1.39 2.79 6.51
C PRO A 589 -1.57 3.82 7.63
N LEU A 590 -2.80 3.96 8.13
CA LEU A 590 -3.12 4.79 9.29
C LEU A 590 -3.12 3.97 10.58
N ASP A 591 -3.83 2.85 10.57
CA ASP A 591 -4.02 1.94 11.69
C ASP A 591 -4.46 2.62 13.00
N VAL A 592 -5.51 3.45 12.91
CA VAL A 592 -6.12 4.10 14.09
C VAL A 592 -7.30 3.28 14.57
N ALA A 593 -7.36 3.00 15.87
CA ALA A 593 -8.48 2.26 16.46
C ALA A 593 -8.99 2.98 17.71
N ARG A 594 -10.33 3.01 17.89
CA ARG A 594 -10.95 3.63 19.05
C ARG A 594 -12.33 3.02 19.37
N PRO A 595 -12.70 2.88 20.65
CA PRO A 595 -14.08 2.60 21.04
C PRO A 595 -14.96 3.86 20.91
N VAL A 596 -16.15 3.70 20.34
CA VAL A 596 -17.13 4.76 20.11
C VAL A 596 -18.49 4.38 20.69
N ASP A 597 -19.17 5.34 21.33
CA ASP A 597 -20.53 5.15 21.86
C ASP A 597 -21.57 5.58 20.83
N LEU A 598 -22.45 4.67 20.42
CA LEU A 598 -23.53 4.94 19.45
C LEU A 598 -24.75 5.63 20.05
N ASN A 599 -24.78 5.87 21.36
CA ASN A 599 -25.90 6.54 22.03
C ASN A 599 -25.91 8.07 21.84
N VAL A 600 -25.00 8.60 21.02
CA VAL A 600 -24.94 10.02 20.67
C VAL A 600 -25.96 10.31 19.55
N GLU A 601 -26.53 11.52 19.57
CA GLU A 601 -27.43 11.98 18.49
C GLU A 601 -26.67 12.02 17.16
N PRO A 602 -27.17 11.36 16.09
CA PRO A 602 -26.50 11.39 14.80
C PRO A 602 -26.55 12.79 14.20
N ARG A 603 -25.44 13.22 13.60
CA ARG A 603 -25.36 14.46 12.81
C ARG A 603 -24.82 14.17 11.42
N GLY A 604 -25.26 14.98 10.47
CA GLY A 604 -24.91 14.82 9.05
C GLY A 604 -25.79 13.84 8.31
N ARG A 605 -25.56 13.77 7.00
CA ARG A 605 -26.29 12.99 6.02
C ARG A 605 -25.33 12.03 5.33
N VAL A 606 -25.86 10.89 4.89
CA VAL A 606 -25.08 9.92 4.13
C VAL A 606 -25.91 9.48 2.93
N GLU A 607 -25.32 9.58 1.76
CA GLU A 607 -25.91 9.17 0.49
C GLU A 607 -25.28 7.87 0.01
N ARG A 608 -26.05 7.06 -0.70
CA ARG A 608 -25.57 5.88 -1.41
C ARG A 608 -25.65 6.16 -2.92
N PRO A 609 -24.64 5.78 -3.73
CA PRO A 609 -24.75 5.83 -5.17
C PRO A 609 -26.00 5.05 -5.62
N SER A 610 -26.82 5.68 -6.47
CA SER A 610 -28.04 5.10 -7.03
C SER A 610 -27.76 4.02 -8.06
#